data_AF-A0A165YP58-F1
#
_entry.id   AF-A0A165YP58-F1
#
_cell.length_a   1.000
_cell.length_b   1.000
_cell.length_c   1.000
_cell.angle_alpha   90.00
_cell.angle_beta   90.00
_cell.angle_gamma   90.00
#
_symmetry.space_group_name_H-M   'P 1'
#
loop_
_entity.id
_entity.type
_entity.pdbx_description
1 polymer ?
#
loop_
_entity_poly.entity_id
_entity_poly.type
_entity_poly.pdbx_seq_one_letter_code
_entity_poly.pdbx_strand_id
1 'polypeptide(L)'
;MTSHRGTSVETSFAKLIKEEDDFAHWHDHGEEKGKKARGTGTLPFMAIDVLRSDEDHRYVHDLESFFWVLVWTCLNYQGPKQGPHHTLKPLIESRAYSANKRRYKTLKHLLNCEDLDEGGMQKEVVLADCRKAGRLAEAFNPHWHKLIPTVIKLAQIIDNGRRLDEYKRSPMEDDECMHRDERSYDKFLEILHSPLAELV
;
A
#
# COMPACT_ATOMS: atom_id res chain seq x y z
N MET A 1 -33.71 21.75 -15.01
CA MET A 1 -32.36 21.33 -15.45
C MET A 1 -31.38 22.15 -14.59
N THR A 2 -30.75 21.57 -13.57
CA THR A 2 -29.38 21.06 -13.68
C THR A 2 -29.13 19.91 -12.69
N SER A 3 -28.57 18.82 -13.24
CA SER A 3 -28.17 17.59 -12.57
C SER A 3 -26.84 17.82 -11.83
N HIS A 4 -26.83 17.74 -10.51
CA HIS A 4 -25.59 17.60 -9.72
C HIS A 4 -25.25 16.12 -9.63
N ARG A 5 -24.33 15.66 -10.48
CA ARG A 5 -23.79 14.30 -10.47
C ARG A 5 -22.32 14.42 -10.11
N GLY A 6 -22.00 14.35 -8.82
CA GLY A 6 -20.65 14.56 -8.33
C GLY A 6 -20.46 14.21 -6.86
N THR A 7 -20.94 13.07 -6.39
CA THR A 7 -20.63 12.53 -5.05
C THR A 7 -20.92 11.04 -5.02
N SER A 8 -19.92 10.18 -5.23
CA SER A 8 -20.08 8.74 -4.96
C SER A 8 -18.76 8.08 -4.58
N VAL A 9 -17.65 8.51 -5.18
CA VAL A 9 -16.31 7.95 -4.91
C VAL A 9 -15.65 8.59 -3.70
N GLU A 10 -15.65 9.92 -3.60
CA GLU A 10 -15.09 10.66 -2.46
C GLU A 10 -15.82 10.35 -1.14
N THR A 11 -17.15 10.25 -1.19
CA THR A 11 -17.96 9.85 -0.03
C THR A 11 -17.67 8.41 0.40
N SER A 12 -17.29 7.53 -0.53
CA SER A 12 -16.94 6.14 -0.22
C SER A 12 -15.53 6.03 0.36
N PHE A 13 -14.57 6.83 -0.13
CA PHE A 13 -13.20 6.87 0.39
C PHE A 13 -13.14 7.43 1.82
N ALA A 14 -13.83 8.53 2.08
CA ALA A 14 -13.93 9.11 3.43
C ALA A 14 -14.71 8.21 4.41
N LYS A 15 -15.68 7.43 3.90
CA LYS A 15 -16.42 6.44 4.69
C LYS A 15 -15.57 5.19 5.01
N LEU A 16 -14.73 4.76 4.08
CA LEU A 16 -13.75 3.67 4.26
C LEU A 16 -12.71 4.00 5.32
N ILE A 17 -12.18 5.23 5.32
CA ILE A 17 -11.22 5.70 6.35
C ILE A 17 -11.89 5.72 7.73
N LYS A 18 -13.17 6.09 7.82
CA LYS A 18 -13.94 6.05 9.08
C LYS A 18 -14.22 4.62 9.58
N GLU A 19 -14.55 3.69 8.68
CA GLU A 19 -14.83 2.30 9.06
C GLU A 19 -13.56 1.53 9.49
N GLU A 20 -12.37 1.94 9.01
CA GLU A 20 -11.07 1.42 9.51
C GLU A 20 -10.67 2.02 10.88
N ASP A 21 -10.99 3.29 11.16
CA ASP A 21 -10.81 3.90 12.50
C ASP A 21 -11.58 3.12 13.60
N ASP A 22 -12.77 2.61 13.29
CA ASP A 22 -13.55 1.77 14.21
C ASP A 22 -12.92 0.38 14.44
N PHE A 23 -12.11 -0.11 13.51
CA PHE A 23 -11.40 -1.40 13.63
C PHE A 23 -10.16 -1.29 14.52
N ALA A 24 -9.48 -0.14 14.50
CA ALA A 24 -8.30 0.15 15.33
C ALA A 24 -8.62 0.32 16.83
N HIS A 25 -9.89 0.56 17.18
CA HIS A 25 -10.31 0.87 18.56
C HIS A 25 -10.35 -0.35 19.53
N TRP A 26 -9.98 -1.55 19.09
CA TRP A 26 -10.10 -2.78 19.90
C TRP A 26 -8.96 -3.09 20.87
N HIS A 27 -7.90 -2.27 20.93
CA HIS A 27 -6.82 -2.44 21.90
C HIS A 27 -6.39 -1.09 22.49
N ASP A 28 -7.23 -0.54 23.37
CA ASP A 28 -6.82 0.54 24.27
C ASP A 28 -6.68 -0.02 25.70
N HIS A 29 -5.43 -0.25 26.10
CA HIS A 29 -5.03 -0.30 27.50
C HIS A 29 -3.83 0.63 27.68
N GLY A 30 -4.12 1.92 27.90
CA GLY A 30 -3.47 2.78 28.90
C GLY A 30 -1.99 3.14 28.76
N GLU A 31 -1.76 4.43 28.45
CA GLU A 31 -0.59 5.31 28.77
C GLU A 31 0.82 4.84 28.30
N GLU A 32 1.65 5.60 27.58
CA GLU A 32 2.09 6.99 27.74
C GLU A 32 2.53 7.65 26.40
N LYS A 33 2.75 8.97 26.44
CA LYS A 33 2.89 9.91 25.32
C LYS A 33 4.15 9.73 24.45
N GLY A 34 3.96 9.23 23.23
CA GLY A 34 4.79 9.53 22.04
C GLY A 34 3.94 10.19 20.96
N LYS A 35 4.52 11.13 20.18
CA LYS A 35 3.91 11.92 19.09
C LYS A 35 2.51 11.42 18.67
N LYS A 36 1.45 12.08 19.16
CA LYS A 36 0.03 11.78 18.91
C LYS A 36 -0.17 11.22 17.50
N ALA A 37 -0.62 9.97 17.43
CA ALA A 37 -1.02 9.30 16.21
C ALA A 37 -1.78 10.28 15.30
N ARG A 38 -1.15 10.65 14.18
CA ARG A 38 -1.85 11.23 13.03
C ARG A 38 -2.92 10.20 12.66
N GLY A 39 -4.18 10.62 12.58
CA GLY A 39 -5.38 9.76 12.53
C GLY A 39 -5.15 8.38 11.92
N THR A 40 -5.47 7.36 12.72
CA THR A 40 -5.19 5.93 12.54
C THR A 40 -5.57 5.39 11.16
N GLY A 41 -6.62 5.91 10.52
CA GLY A 41 -7.02 5.49 9.16
C GLY A 41 -6.12 5.91 8.00
N THR A 42 -5.07 6.73 8.19
CA THR A 42 -4.18 7.17 7.08
C THR A 42 -2.81 6.51 7.07
N LEU A 43 -2.38 5.95 8.21
CA LEU A 43 -1.05 5.33 8.36
C LEU A 43 -0.77 4.21 7.35
N PRO A 44 -1.73 3.32 7.00
CA PRO A 44 -1.52 2.29 5.98
C PRO A 44 -1.18 2.83 4.60
N PHE A 45 -1.53 4.08 4.31
CA PHE A 45 -1.31 4.71 3.00
C PHE A 45 -0.18 5.74 3.00
N MET A 46 0.46 6.04 4.14
CA MET A 46 1.63 6.92 4.17
C MET A 46 2.88 6.26 3.55
N ALA A 47 3.75 7.04 2.93
CA ALA A 47 5.03 6.54 2.41
C ALA A 47 5.96 6.05 3.53
N ILE A 48 6.79 5.04 3.25
CA ILE A 48 7.70 4.45 4.24
C ILE A 48 8.67 5.49 4.81
N ASP A 49 9.23 6.36 3.97
CA ASP A 49 10.21 7.36 4.43
C ASP A 49 9.55 8.46 5.29
N VAL A 50 8.25 8.72 5.08
CA VAL A 50 7.48 9.62 5.97
C VAL A 50 7.20 8.95 7.32
N LEU A 51 7.06 7.61 7.35
CA LEU A 51 6.89 6.86 8.59
C LEU A 51 8.21 6.73 9.38
N ARG A 52 9.33 6.43 8.70
CA ARG A 52 10.60 6.00 9.35
C ARG A 52 11.66 7.09 9.42
N SER A 53 11.63 8.08 8.55
CA SER A 53 12.73 9.06 8.41
C SER A 53 12.32 10.49 8.77
N ASP A 54 11.08 10.69 9.27
CA ASP A 54 10.48 12.00 9.58
C ASP A 54 10.68 12.99 8.41
N GLU A 55 10.65 12.48 7.16
CA GLU A 55 10.84 13.29 5.96
C GLU A 55 9.65 14.22 5.73
N ASP A 56 9.95 15.44 5.29
CA ASP A 56 8.93 16.36 4.80
C ASP A 56 8.21 15.75 3.59
N HIS A 57 6.90 15.98 3.53
CA HIS A 57 6.07 15.43 2.46
C HIS A 57 6.47 16.00 1.09
N ARG A 58 6.68 15.13 0.11
CA ARG A 58 7.11 15.41 -1.27
C ARG A 58 6.18 14.66 -2.22
N TYR A 59 6.12 15.09 -3.48
CA TYR A 59 5.27 14.45 -4.49
C TYR A 59 5.57 12.95 -4.69
N VAL A 60 6.82 12.50 -4.45
CA VAL A 60 7.19 11.07 -4.51
C VAL A 60 6.49 10.24 -3.44
N HIS A 61 6.13 10.84 -2.31
CA HIS A 61 5.36 10.20 -1.25
C HIS A 61 3.88 10.05 -1.64
N ASP A 62 3.33 10.99 -2.42
CA ASP A 62 1.98 10.84 -3.00
C ASP A 62 1.93 9.67 -4.00
N LEU A 63 2.98 9.49 -4.81
CA LEU A 63 3.10 8.34 -5.72
C LEU A 63 3.15 7.02 -4.96
N GLU A 64 3.89 6.97 -3.86
CA GLU A 64 3.93 5.80 -2.98
C GLU A 64 2.59 5.55 -2.28
N SER A 65 1.90 6.60 -1.81
CA SER A 65 0.55 6.49 -1.24
C SER A 65 -0.46 5.93 -2.25
N PHE A 66 -0.42 6.39 -3.51
CA PHE A 66 -1.23 5.82 -4.58
C PHE A 66 -0.95 4.34 -4.79
N PHE A 67 0.32 3.93 -4.76
CA PHE A 67 0.71 2.53 -4.84
C PHE A 67 0.13 1.70 -3.70
N TRP A 68 0.17 2.20 -2.45
CA TRP A 68 -0.41 1.50 -1.30
C TRP A 68 -1.93 1.32 -1.44
N VAL A 69 -2.63 2.33 -1.94
CA VAL A 69 -4.08 2.23 -2.26
C VAL A 69 -4.35 1.16 -3.31
N LEU A 70 -3.54 1.09 -4.37
CA LEU A 70 -3.66 0.07 -5.42
C LEU A 70 -3.47 -1.35 -4.87
N VAL A 71 -2.42 -1.55 -4.07
CA VAL A 71 -2.12 -2.85 -3.43
C VAL A 71 -3.25 -3.25 -2.47
N TRP A 72 -3.67 -2.34 -1.59
CA TRP A 72 -4.80 -2.54 -0.69
C TRP A 72 -6.09 -2.90 -1.45
N THR A 73 -6.36 -2.26 -2.59
CA THR A 73 -7.54 -2.57 -3.42
C THR A 73 -7.50 -4.01 -3.95
N CYS A 74 -6.35 -4.43 -4.50
CA CYS A 74 -6.15 -5.79 -5.00
C CYS A 74 -6.24 -6.85 -3.89
N LEU A 75 -5.84 -6.47 -2.66
CA LEU A 75 -5.89 -7.31 -1.46
C LEU A 75 -7.24 -7.34 -0.75
N ASN A 76 -8.12 -6.35 -0.93
CA ASN A 76 -9.38 -6.29 -0.19
C ASN A 76 -10.61 -6.62 -1.03
N TYR A 77 -10.59 -6.28 -2.31
CA TYR A 77 -11.75 -6.46 -3.19
C TYR A 77 -11.66 -7.76 -3.98
N GLN A 78 -12.82 -8.32 -4.30
CA GLN A 78 -12.94 -9.52 -5.16
C GLN A 78 -13.37 -9.16 -6.60
N GLY A 79 -13.76 -7.89 -6.84
CA GLY A 79 -14.09 -7.33 -8.17
C GLY A 79 -15.26 -6.35 -8.12
N PRO A 80 -15.67 -5.74 -9.25
CA PRO A 80 -16.63 -4.63 -9.31
C PRO A 80 -18.04 -4.93 -8.77
N LYS A 81 -18.41 -6.20 -8.62
CA LYS A 81 -19.75 -6.65 -8.19
C LYS A 81 -19.74 -7.32 -6.81
N GLN A 82 -18.57 -7.41 -6.19
CA GLN A 82 -18.37 -8.06 -4.90
C GLN A 82 -17.77 -6.99 -3.99
N GLY A 83 -18.45 -6.69 -2.88
CA GLY A 83 -17.99 -5.71 -1.92
C GLY A 83 -16.60 -6.06 -1.36
N PRO A 84 -16.00 -5.18 -0.55
CA PRO A 84 -14.80 -5.55 0.21
C PRO A 84 -15.10 -6.83 0.99
N HIS A 85 -14.07 -7.61 1.32
CA HIS A 85 -14.22 -8.72 2.26
C HIS A 85 -14.59 -8.12 3.63
N HIS A 86 -15.88 -7.86 3.84
CA HIS A 86 -16.41 -7.27 5.06
C HIS A 86 -16.07 -8.26 6.16
N THR A 87 -15.25 -7.77 7.10
CA THR A 87 -14.61 -8.48 8.21
C THR A 87 -13.44 -9.41 7.83
N LEU A 88 -12.26 -9.11 8.40
CA LEU A 88 -11.14 -10.05 8.59
C LEU A 88 -11.53 -11.20 9.54
N LYS A 89 -12.56 -11.00 10.39
CA LYS A 89 -13.06 -11.95 11.40
C LYS A 89 -13.53 -13.30 10.83
N PRO A 90 -14.45 -13.37 9.83
CA PRO A 90 -14.84 -14.63 9.20
C PRO A 90 -13.74 -15.28 8.35
N LEU A 91 -12.70 -14.53 7.93
CA LEU A 91 -11.55 -15.14 7.23
C LEU A 91 -10.67 -15.93 8.17
N ILE A 92 -10.47 -15.47 9.41
CA ILE A 92 -9.64 -16.16 10.41
C ILE A 92 -10.27 -17.49 10.85
N GLU A 93 -11.61 -17.55 10.89
CA GLU A 93 -12.37 -18.69 11.42
C GLU A 93 -12.82 -19.71 10.34
N SER A 94 -12.68 -19.41 9.05
CA SER A 94 -13.18 -20.29 7.97
C SER A 94 -12.11 -21.18 7.32
N ARG A 95 -12.53 -22.28 6.67
CA ARG A 95 -11.65 -23.15 5.86
C ARG A 95 -10.95 -22.40 4.71
N ALA A 96 -11.46 -21.23 4.31
CA ALA A 96 -10.83 -20.31 3.36
C ALA A 96 -9.59 -19.60 3.92
N TYR A 97 -9.40 -19.58 5.25
CA TYR A 97 -8.21 -19.09 5.95
C TYR A 97 -6.92 -19.75 5.45
N SER A 98 -6.94 -21.09 5.33
CA SER A 98 -5.77 -21.88 4.93
C SER A 98 -5.39 -21.61 3.46
N ALA A 99 -6.39 -21.40 2.59
CA ALA A 99 -6.19 -21.09 1.19
C ALA A 99 -5.73 -19.64 0.93
N ASN A 100 -6.03 -18.70 1.83
CA ASN A 100 -5.73 -17.26 1.68
C ASN A 100 -4.76 -16.71 2.72
N LYS A 101 -3.99 -17.59 3.39
CA LYS A 101 -3.05 -17.22 4.46
C LYS A 101 -2.10 -16.08 4.07
N ARG A 102 -1.66 -16.07 2.80
CA ARG A 102 -0.77 -15.03 2.26
C ARG A 102 -1.47 -13.67 2.16
N ARG A 103 -2.64 -13.62 1.51
CA ARG A 103 -3.48 -12.41 1.41
C ARG A 103 -3.72 -11.77 2.77
N TYR A 104 -4.14 -12.58 3.75
CA TYR A 104 -4.37 -12.10 5.11
C TYR A 104 -3.10 -11.57 5.76
N LYS A 105 -1.98 -12.31 5.66
CA LYS A 105 -0.70 -11.85 6.22
C LYS A 105 -0.25 -10.52 5.61
N THR A 106 -0.37 -10.37 4.30
CA THR A 106 -0.02 -9.14 3.59
C THR A 106 -0.94 -7.98 3.98
N LEU A 107 -2.26 -8.21 4.07
CA LEU A 107 -3.21 -7.22 4.58
C LEU A 107 -2.88 -6.79 6.00
N LYS A 108 -2.61 -7.75 6.90
CA LYS A 108 -2.24 -7.47 8.28
C LYS A 108 -0.97 -6.61 8.33
N HIS A 109 0.06 -6.95 7.54
CA HIS A 109 1.29 -6.17 7.48
C HIS A 109 1.11 -4.76 6.89
N LEU A 110 0.12 -4.58 6.02
CA LEU A 110 -0.16 -3.27 5.42
C LEU A 110 -0.99 -2.39 6.37
N LEU A 111 -1.93 -2.99 7.08
CA LEU A 111 -2.94 -2.30 7.90
C LEU A 111 -2.53 -2.14 9.37
N ASN A 112 -1.72 -3.06 9.92
CA ASN A 112 -1.30 -2.97 11.31
C ASN A 112 -0.12 -2.00 11.43
N CYS A 113 -0.23 -1.05 12.34
CA CYS A 113 0.80 -0.06 12.60
C CYS A 113 0.68 0.30 14.09
N GLU A 114 1.30 -0.50 14.98
CA GLU A 114 1.26 -0.20 16.42
C GLU A 114 2.04 1.10 16.69
N ASP A 115 3.15 1.28 15.96
CA ASP A 115 3.87 2.53 15.86
C ASP A 115 4.39 2.78 14.42
N LEU A 116 4.92 3.98 14.18
CA LEU A 116 5.39 4.43 12.86
C LEU A 116 6.58 3.59 12.33
N ASP A 117 7.49 3.19 13.22
CA ASP A 117 8.67 2.43 12.84
C ASP A 117 8.25 1.02 12.39
N GLU A 118 7.39 0.36 13.18
CA GLU A 118 6.84 -0.95 12.87
C GLU A 118 6.06 -0.93 11.56
N GLY A 119 5.15 0.04 11.37
CA GLY A 119 4.39 0.17 10.12
C GLY A 119 5.29 0.37 8.91
N GLY A 120 6.37 1.14 9.06
CA GLY A 120 7.40 1.28 8.04
C GLY A 120 8.12 -0.04 7.72
N MET A 121 8.58 -0.78 8.73
CA MET A 121 9.23 -2.09 8.54
C MET A 121 8.32 -3.09 7.84
N GLN A 122 7.06 -3.15 8.25
CA GLN A 122 6.09 -4.07 7.65
C GLN A 122 5.85 -3.72 6.17
N LYS A 123 5.77 -2.43 5.84
CA LYS A 123 5.67 -1.97 4.45
C LYS A 123 6.90 -2.28 3.61
N GLU A 124 8.11 -2.25 4.16
CA GLU A 124 9.31 -2.71 3.44
C GLU A 124 9.22 -4.18 3.05
N VAL A 125 8.71 -5.02 3.96
CA VAL A 125 8.45 -6.45 3.69
C VAL A 125 7.40 -6.61 2.60
N VAL A 126 6.29 -5.86 2.67
CA VAL A 126 5.24 -5.91 1.64
C VAL A 126 5.77 -5.42 0.29
N LEU A 127 6.53 -4.33 0.25
CA LEU A 127 7.14 -3.78 -0.97
C LEU A 127 8.07 -4.81 -1.63
N ALA A 128 8.88 -5.51 -0.83
CA ALA A 128 9.74 -6.60 -1.32
C ALA A 128 8.95 -7.79 -1.87
N ASP A 129 7.80 -8.12 -1.27
CA ASP A 129 6.89 -9.15 -1.78
C ASP A 129 6.19 -8.70 -3.07
N CYS A 130 5.82 -7.41 -3.20
CA CYS A 130 5.20 -6.84 -4.40
C CYS A 130 6.10 -6.89 -5.65
N ARG A 131 7.42 -7.06 -5.48
CA ARG A 131 8.34 -7.28 -6.62
C ARG A 131 8.37 -8.73 -7.13
N LYS A 132 7.59 -9.65 -6.53
CA LYS A 132 7.61 -11.08 -6.84
C LYS A 132 6.26 -11.56 -7.33
N ALA A 133 6.16 -11.92 -8.62
CA ALA A 133 4.91 -12.36 -9.26
C ALA A 133 4.20 -13.49 -8.50
N GLY A 134 4.94 -14.53 -8.08
CA GLY A 134 4.35 -15.64 -7.31
C GLY A 134 3.74 -15.20 -5.97
N ARG A 135 4.38 -14.24 -5.27
CA ARG A 135 3.86 -13.73 -3.99
C ARG A 135 2.58 -12.91 -4.20
N LEU A 136 2.52 -12.14 -5.28
CA LEU A 136 1.31 -11.41 -5.65
C LEU A 136 0.20 -12.34 -6.10
N ALA A 137 0.50 -13.40 -6.87
CA ALA A 137 -0.49 -14.38 -7.30
C ALA A 137 -1.12 -15.13 -6.11
N GLU A 138 -0.33 -15.43 -5.06
CA GLU A 138 -0.81 -15.99 -3.79
C GLU A 138 -1.67 -15.02 -2.97
N ALA A 139 -1.43 -13.71 -3.07
CA ALA A 139 -2.08 -12.70 -2.22
C ALA A 139 -3.30 -12.05 -2.89
N PHE A 140 -3.24 -11.81 -4.19
CA PHE A 140 -4.30 -11.15 -4.94
C PHE A 140 -5.39 -12.14 -5.30
N ASN A 141 -6.63 -11.64 -5.26
CA ASN A 141 -7.75 -12.37 -5.83
C ASN A 141 -7.47 -12.56 -7.34
N PRO A 142 -7.77 -13.73 -7.93
CA PRO A 142 -7.55 -13.97 -9.37
C PRO A 142 -8.10 -12.89 -10.29
N HIS A 143 -9.18 -12.21 -9.90
CA HIS A 143 -9.72 -11.06 -10.62
C HIS A 143 -8.69 -9.95 -10.89
N TRP A 144 -7.74 -9.75 -9.98
CA TRP A 144 -6.72 -8.71 -10.03
C TRP A 144 -5.37 -9.21 -10.59
N HIS A 145 -5.25 -10.48 -10.99
CA HIS A 145 -3.97 -11.04 -11.48
C HIS A 145 -3.43 -10.28 -12.70
N LYS A 146 -4.31 -9.73 -13.53
CA LYS A 146 -3.93 -8.86 -14.66
C LYS A 146 -3.12 -7.62 -14.25
N LEU A 147 -3.23 -7.16 -13.00
CA LEU A 147 -2.47 -6.01 -12.47
C LEU A 147 -1.11 -6.39 -11.87
N ILE A 148 -0.80 -7.68 -11.76
CA ILE A 148 0.48 -8.14 -11.17
C ILE A 148 1.69 -7.51 -11.87
N PRO A 149 1.79 -7.49 -13.22
CA PRO A 149 2.93 -6.85 -13.89
C PRO A 149 3.03 -5.35 -13.58
N THR A 150 1.90 -4.65 -13.51
CA THR A 150 1.82 -3.22 -13.15
C THR A 150 2.33 -3.00 -11.72
N VAL A 151 1.86 -3.79 -10.74
CA VAL A 151 2.29 -3.67 -9.34
C VAL A 151 3.78 -3.95 -9.18
N ILE A 152 4.33 -4.94 -9.90
CA ILE A 152 5.77 -5.23 -9.87
C ILE A 152 6.58 -4.03 -10.35
N LYS A 153 6.22 -3.44 -11.50
CA LYS A 153 6.94 -2.29 -12.07
C LYS A 153 6.89 -1.07 -11.16
N LEU A 154 5.72 -0.76 -10.59
CA LEU A 154 5.58 0.34 -9.62
C LEU A 154 6.40 0.07 -8.35
N ALA A 155 6.37 -1.16 -7.82
CA ALA A 155 7.15 -1.54 -6.65
C ALA A 155 8.67 -1.43 -6.89
N GLN A 156 9.15 -1.73 -8.09
CA GLN A 156 10.55 -1.55 -8.47
C GLN A 156 10.95 -0.08 -8.49
N ILE A 157 10.14 0.80 -9.10
CA ILE A 157 10.42 2.24 -9.13
C ILE A 157 10.45 2.84 -7.72
N ILE A 158 9.48 2.47 -6.87
CA ILE A 158 9.42 2.94 -5.49
C ILE A 158 10.67 2.47 -4.73
N ASP A 159 11.01 1.18 -4.81
CA ASP A 159 12.16 0.59 -4.11
C ASP A 159 13.49 1.21 -4.54
N ASN A 160 13.69 1.41 -5.86
CA ASN A 160 14.89 2.06 -6.39
C ASN A 160 14.97 3.52 -5.94
N GLY A 161 13.85 4.25 -6.00
CA GLY A 161 13.75 5.62 -5.53
C GLY A 161 14.06 5.77 -4.04
N ARG A 162 13.59 4.85 -3.20
CA ARG A 162 13.89 4.83 -1.77
C ARG A 162 15.37 4.56 -1.49
N ARG A 163 15.99 3.59 -2.18
CA ARG A 163 17.45 3.37 -2.09
C ARG A 163 18.26 4.59 -2.49
N LEU A 164 17.80 5.34 -3.49
CA LEU A 164 18.42 6.61 -3.89
C LEU A 164 18.32 7.67 -2.79
N ASP A 165 17.18 7.77 -2.11
CA ASP A 165 17.01 8.70 -0.99
C ASP A 165 17.88 8.28 0.20
N GLU A 166 17.97 6.98 0.52
CA GLU A 166 18.90 6.44 1.53
C GLU A 166 20.36 6.78 1.22
N TYR A 167 20.78 6.58 -0.03
CA TYR A 167 22.13 6.94 -0.47
C TYR A 167 22.41 8.44 -0.33
N LYS A 168 21.45 9.31 -0.72
CA LYS A 168 21.60 10.77 -0.56
C LYS A 168 21.73 11.20 0.91
N ARG A 169 21.10 10.47 1.83
CA ARG A 169 21.23 10.72 3.28
C ARG A 169 22.57 10.27 3.84
N SER A 170 23.20 9.26 3.24
CA SER A 170 24.48 8.70 3.68
C SER A 170 25.38 8.37 2.48
N PRO A 171 25.97 9.40 1.82
CA PRO A 171 26.80 9.18 0.65
C PRO A 171 28.04 8.36 1.05
N MET A 172 28.18 7.16 0.49
CA MET A 172 29.44 6.41 0.55
C MET A 172 30.50 7.10 -0.32
N GLU A 173 31.76 7.01 0.08
CA GLU A 173 32.90 7.66 -0.60
C GLU A 173 33.18 7.10 -2.01
N ASP A 174 32.69 5.89 -2.33
CA ASP A 174 32.91 5.23 -3.61
C ASP A 174 31.66 5.34 -4.52
N ASP A 175 31.80 6.19 -5.54
CA ASP A 175 30.79 6.66 -6.48
C ASP A 175 30.42 5.58 -7.53
N GLU A 176 29.48 4.69 -7.18
CA GLU A 176 28.75 3.90 -8.17
C GLU A 176 27.56 4.71 -8.72
N CYS A 177 27.46 4.76 -10.06
CA CYS A 177 26.38 5.39 -10.81
C CYS A 177 25.02 4.77 -10.45
N MET A 178 24.39 5.31 -9.42
CA MET A 178 23.03 4.95 -9.04
C MET A 178 22.07 5.44 -10.13
N HIS A 179 21.17 4.56 -10.58
CA HIS A 179 20.20 4.86 -11.63
C HIS A 179 19.40 6.15 -11.33
N ARG A 180 18.96 6.85 -12.39
CA ARG A 180 18.10 8.03 -12.28
C ARG A 180 16.86 7.71 -11.45
N ASP A 181 16.45 8.62 -10.56
CA ASP A 181 15.16 8.51 -9.87
C ASP A 181 14.02 8.55 -10.89
N GLU A 182 13.33 7.43 -11.07
CA GLU A 182 12.23 7.28 -12.02
C GLU A 182 10.85 7.56 -11.40
N ARG A 183 10.78 7.96 -10.12
CA ARG A 183 9.52 8.30 -9.45
C ARG A 183 8.97 9.62 -10.03
N SER A 184 8.21 9.51 -11.11
CA SER A 184 7.49 10.63 -11.71
C SER A 184 6.05 10.24 -12.07
N TYR A 185 5.16 11.24 -12.15
CA TYR A 185 3.78 11.04 -12.58
C TYR A 185 3.73 10.40 -13.98
N ASP A 186 4.52 10.91 -14.92
CA ASP A 186 4.56 10.39 -16.29
C ASP A 186 4.97 8.92 -16.34
N LYS A 187 5.96 8.53 -15.53
CA LYS A 187 6.42 7.14 -15.49
C LYS A 187 5.37 6.22 -14.87
N PHE A 188 4.68 6.67 -13.83
CA PHE A 188 3.55 5.94 -13.25
C PHE A 188 2.41 5.77 -14.27
N LEU A 189 2.06 6.83 -15.00
CA LEU A 189 1.02 6.78 -16.04
C LEU A 189 1.41 5.85 -17.20
N GLU A 190 2.67 5.88 -17.64
CA GLU A 190 3.22 4.95 -18.64
C GLU A 190 3.02 3.50 -18.21
N ILE A 191 3.30 3.18 -16.94
CA ILE A 191 3.13 1.84 -16.39
C ILE A 191 1.66 1.45 -16.26
N LEU A 192 0.80 2.37 -15.81
CA LEU A 192 -0.63 2.12 -15.64
C LEU A 192 -1.35 1.92 -16.99
N HIS A 193 -0.88 2.58 -18.05
CA HIS A 193 -1.41 2.45 -19.40
C HIS A 193 -0.75 1.34 -20.23
N SER A 194 0.31 0.71 -19.70
CA SER A 194 0.95 -0.41 -20.37
C SER A 194 -0.08 -1.54 -20.60
N PRO A 195 -0.18 -2.12 -21.82
CA PRO A 195 -1.12 -3.18 -22.11
C PRO A 195 -0.97 -4.34 -21.11
N LEU A 196 -2.07 -4.73 -20.47
CA LEU A 196 -2.11 -5.81 -19.46
C LEU A 196 -1.78 -7.21 -20.02
N ALA A 197 -1.46 -7.33 -21.31
CA ALA A 197 -1.35 -8.57 -22.05
C ALA A 197 0.08 -8.92 -22.53
N GLU A 198 1.09 -8.05 -22.34
CA GLU A 198 2.42 -8.27 -22.96
C GLU A 198 3.49 -8.91 -22.06
N LEU A 199 3.13 -9.44 -20.88
CA LEU A 199 4.13 -9.99 -19.95
C LEU A 199 3.64 -11.31 -19.35
N VAL A 200 3.72 -12.38 -20.15
CA VAL A 200 3.77 -13.78 -19.71
C VAL A 200 5.21 -14.27 -19.89
#